data_AF-A0A7K0CLD3-F1
#
_entry.id   AF-A0A7K0CLD3-F1
#
_cell.length_a   1.000
_cell.length_b   1.000
_cell.length_c   1.000
_cell.angle_alpha   90.00
_cell.angle_beta   90.00
_cell.angle_gamma   90.00
#
_symmetry.space_group_name_H-M   'P 1'
#
loop_
_entity.id
_entity.type
_entity.pdbx_description
1 polymer ?
#
loop_
_entity_poly.entity_id
_entity_poly.type
_entity_poly.pdbx_seq_one_letter_code
_entity_poly.pdbx_strand_id
1 'polypeptide(L)'
;MRRKTPQEKKRLSYVKDRRNNYGENDKSSRKNIRRNKHIPNSANRRRAQTSLAALLGSPDDVRAESVEDRMNSRRPRSWKKWPDAPLGVMLVGRLQRRTRKGMTDGEVMADRVNRVRGRSGVRA
;
A
#
# COMPACT_ATOMS: atom_id res chain seq x y z
N MET A 1 -29.17 -10.70 -9.86
CA MET A 1 -27.77 -10.33 -10.19
C MET A 1 -27.48 -10.77 -11.63
N ARG A 2 -26.98 -9.89 -12.52
CA ARG A 2 -26.68 -10.27 -13.92
C ARG A 2 -25.46 -11.19 -13.99
N ARG A 3 -25.56 -12.32 -14.71
CA ARG A 3 -24.42 -13.22 -14.95
C ARG A 3 -23.41 -12.53 -15.86
N LYS A 4 -22.14 -12.50 -15.44
CA LYS A 4 -21.06 -11.86 -16.21
C LYS A 4 -20.56 -12.74 -17.33
N THR A 5 -20.29 -12.15 -18.49
CA THR A 5 -19.66 -12.84 -19.62
C THR A 5 -18.20 -13.19 -19.31
N PRO A 6 -17.59 -14.15 -20.02
CA PRO A 6 -16.16 -14.44 -19.88
C PRO A 6 -15.26 -13.21 -20.06
N GLN A 7 -15.60 -12.32 -21.00
CA GLN A 7 -14.86 -11.09 -21.29
C GLN A 7 -14.95 -10.11 -20.11
N GLU A 8 -16.14 -9.94 -19.53
CA GLU A 8 -16.34 -9.12 -18.34
C GLU A 8 -15.59 -9.68 -17.13
N LYS A 9 -15.62 -11.00 -16.92
CA LYS A 9 -14.85 -11.66 -15.86
C LYS A 9 -13.35 -11.42 -16.02
N LYS A 10 -12.82 -11.54 -17.25
CA LYS A 10 -11.40 -11.30 -17.55
C LYS A 10 -11.00 -9.85 -17.32
N ARG A 11 -11.82 -8.89 -17.75
CA ARG A 11 -11.63 -7.47 -17.46
C ARG A 11 -11.60 -7.20 -15.96
N LEU A 12 -12.56 -7.75 -15.22
CA LEU A 12 -12.60 -7.60 -13.76
C LEU A 12 -11.39 -8.22 -13.08
N SER A 13 -10.91 -9.37 -13.55
CA SER A 13 -9.67 -9.97 -13.04
C SER A 13 -8.49 -9.01 -13.23
N TYR A 14 -8.31 -8.41 -14.41
CA TYR A 14 -7.20 -7.46 -14.62
C TYR A 14 -7.25 -6.21 -13.72
N VAL A 15 -8.44 -5.74 -13.39
CA VAL A 15 -8.64 -4.53 -12.57
C VAL A 15 -8.60 -4.83 -11.07
N LYS A 16 -9.19 -5.96 -10.64
CA LYS A 16 -9.47 -6.24 -9.23
C LYS A 16 -8.57 -7.31 -8.62
N ASP A 17 -8.02 -8.25 -9.39
CA ASP A 17 -7.01 -9.18 -8.88
C ASP A 17 -5.73 -8.38 -8.62
N ARG A 18 -5.27 -8.37 -7.37
CA ARG A 18 -4.08 -7.64 -6.94
C ARG A 18 -2.96 -8.60 -6.61
N ARG A 19 -1.75 -8.27 -7.05
CA ARG A 19 -0.55 -9.08 -6.89
C ARG A 19 0.54 -8.24 -6.22
N ASN A 20 1.28 -8.89 -5.33
CA ASN A 20 2.46 -8.31 -4.73
C ASN A 20 3.50 -7.98 -5.81
N ASN A 21 3.92 -6.71 -5.86
CA ASN A 21 4.91 -6.18 -6.80
C ASN A 21 6.25 -5.81 -6.13
N TYR A 22 6.35 -5.94 -4.81
CA TYR A 22 7.55 -5.59 -4.03
C TYR A 22 8.56 -6.75 -3.93
N GLY A 23 8.31 -7.89 -4.58
CA GLY A 23 9.20 -9.06 -4.55
C GLY A 23 9.25 -9.78 -3.19
N GLU A 24 8.46 -9.31 -2.23
CA GLU A 24 8.29 -9.93 -0.93
C GLU A 24 7.60 -11.29 -1.03
N ASN A 25 8.02 -12.24 -0.18
CA ASN A 25 7.30 -13.51 -0.07
C ASN A 25 5.99 -13.31 0.72
N ASP A 26 5.05 -14.24 0.59
CA ASP A 26 3.74 -14.11 1.25
C ASP A 26 3.81 -14.16 2.80
N LYS A 27 4.93 -14.62 3.37
CA LYS A 27 5.16 -14.61 4.82
C LYS A 27 5.72 -13.27 5.31
N SER A 28 6.51 -12.57 4.50
CA SER A 28 7.10 -11.29 4.88
C SER A 28 6.03 -10.22 4.94
N SER A 29 5.11 -10.14 3.98
CA SER A 29 4.03 -9.15 3.98
C SER A 29 3.19 -9.25 5.26
N ARG A 30 2.79 -10.47 5.65
CA ARG A 30 2.03 -10.74 6.88
C ARG A 30 2.75 -10.25 8.14
N LYS A 31 4.06 -10.48 8.24
CA LYS A 31 4.86 -10.05 9.40
C LYS A 31 5.15 -8.56 9.40
N ASN A 32 5.50 -8.01 8.23
CA ASN A 32 5.92 -6.62 8.05
C ASN A 32 4.76 -5.65 8.22
N ILE A 33 3.55 -5.96 7.73
CA ILE A 33 2.36 -5.13 7.94
C ILE A 33 2.09 -4.91 9.43
N ARG A 34 2.10 -6.01 10.21
CA ARG A 34 1.88 -5.94 11.66
C ARG A 34 2.98 -5.11 12.33
N ARG A 35 4.24 -5.35 11.98
CA ARG A 35 5.40 -4.62 12.52
C ARG A 35 5.34 -3.12 12.21
N ASN A 36 5.09 -2.77 10.95
CA ASN A 36 5.02 -1.39 10.48
C ASN A 36 3.81 -0.63 11.04
N LYS A 37 2.72 -1.32 11.38
CA LYS A 37 1.61 -0.74 12.14
C LYS A 37 1.96 -0.55 13.63
N HIS A 38 2.64 -1.53 14.22
CA HIS A 38 2.99 -1.50 15.64
C HIS A 38 3.98 -0.38 15.99
N ILE A 39 5.04 -0.21 15.21
CA ILE A 39 6.12 0.75 15.47
C ILE A 39 5.60 2.19 15.70
N PRO A 40 4.87 2.83 14.76
CA PRO A 40 4.38 4.19 14.95
C PRO A 40 3.37 4.29 16.09
N ASN A 41 2.49 3.30 16.25
CA ASN A 41 1.49 3.30 17.32
C ASN A 41 2.15 3.25 18.70
N SER A 42 3.13 2.37 18.89
CA SER A 42 3.84 2.24 20.16
C SER A 42 4.71 3.47 20.44
N ALA A 43 5.34 4.06 19.43
CA ALA A 43 6.07 5.33 19.59
C ALA A 43 5.14 6.50 19.99
N ASN A 44 3.98 6.61 19.34
CA ASN A 44 2.99 7.64 19.66
C ASN A 44 2.44 7.47 21.08
N ARG A 45 2.07 6.24 21.48
CA ARG A 45 1.62 5.95 22.85
C ARG A 45 2.69 6.26 23.89
N ARG A 46 3.94 5.85 23.65
CA ARG A 46 5.05 6.13 24.57
C ARG A 46 5.24 7.63 24.75
N ARG A 47 5.26 8.41 23.65
CA ARG A 47 5.37 9.87 23.73
C ARG A 47 4.23 10.49 24.54
N ALA A 48 2.99 10.07 24.28
CA ALA A 48 1.83 10.56 25.02
C ALA A 48 1.96 10.24 26.51
N GLN A 49 2.29 8.99 26.86
CA GLN A 49 2.52 8.58 28.25
C GLN A 49 3.63 9.39 28.93
N THR A 50 4.77 9.60 28.27
CA THR A 50 5.86 10.43 28.81
C THR A 50 5.42 11.88 29.03
N SER A 51 4.58 12.43 28.15
CA SER A 51 4.08 13.80 28.29
C SER A 51 3.07 13.92 29.43
N LEU A 52 2.12 12.96 29.52
CA LEU A 52 1.11 12.90 30.56
C LEU A 52 1.67 12.55 31.94
N ALA A 53 2.80 11.84 32.02
CA ALA A 53 3.47 11.54 33.28
C ALA A 53 3.86 12.81 34.06
N ALA A 54 4.06 13.94 33.37
CA ALA A 54 4.33 15.24 33.99
C ALA A 54 3.12 15.82 34.75
N LEU A 55 1.91 15.26 34.55
CA LEU A 55 0.67 15.65 35.21
C LEU A 55 0.28 14.69 36.36
N LEU A 56 1.10 13.67 36.66
CA LEU A 56 0.85 12.79 37.80
C LEU A 56 0.89 13.61 39.11
N GLY A 57 -0.14 13.46 39.95
CA GLY A 57 -0.33 14.24 41.18
C GLY A 57 -1.48 15.24 41.05
N SER A 58 -1.32 16.44 41.62
CA SER A 58 -2.24 17.57 41.43
C SER A 58 -1.65 18.53 40.38
N PRO A 59 -2.09 18.43 39.11
CA PRO A 59 -1.67 19.37 38.07
C PRO A 59 -2.35 20.74 38.29
N ASP A 60 -1.59 21.81 38.06
CA ASP A 60 -2.16 23.16 37.89
C ASP A 60 -2.38 23.45 36.40
N ASP A 61 -3.13 24.51 36.10
CA ASP A 61 -3.52 24.88 34.74
C ASP A 61 -2.29 25.17 33.85
N VAL A 62 -1.25 25.78 34.41
CA VAL A 62 0.01 26.09 33.70
C VAL A 62 0.72 24.81 33.25
N ARG A 63 0.79 23.80 34.12
CA ARG A 63 1.37 22.49 33.77
C ARG A 63 0.52 21.74 32.75
N ALA A 64 -0.81 21.81 32.85
CA ALA A 64 -1.72 21.20 31.90
C ALA A 64 -1.54 21.78 30.49
N GLU A 65 -1.53 23.12 30.38
CA GLU A 65 -1.32 23.84 29.12
C GLU A 65 0.04 23.50 28.49
N SER A 66 1.11 23.51 29.29
CA SER A 66 2.44 23.14 28.81
C SER A 66 2.53 21.71 28.24
N VAL A 67 1.81 20.76 28.85
CA VAL A 67 1.76 19.38 28.38
C VAL A 67 0.94 19.26 27.09
N GLU A 68 -0.17 19.99 27.00
CA GLU A 68 -0.99 20.05 25.78
C GLU A 68 -0.19 20.62 24.60
N ASP A 69 0.50 21.75 24.79
CA ASP A 69 1.39 22.34 23.81
C ASP A 69 2.49 21.36 23.38
N ARG A 70 3.12 20.69 24.34
CA ARG A 70 4.13 19.68 24.06
C ARG A 70 3.55 18.52 23.25
N MET A 71 2.32 18.09 23.52
CA MET A 71 1.66 17.02 22.77
C MET A 71 1.32 17.46 21.34
N ASN A 72 0.81 18.68 21.16
CA ASN A 72 0.36 19.24 19.89
C ASN A 72 1.50 19.75 18.99
N SER A 73 2.65 20.12 19.55
CA SER A 73 3.84 20.59 18.83
C SER A 73 4.38 19.64 17.74
N ARG A 74 4.01 18.36 17.79
CA ARG A 74 4.50 17.36 16.82
C ARG A 74 3.39 16.46 16.34
N ARG A 75 3.25 16.39 15.01
CA ARG A 75 2.32 15.48 14.35
C ARG A 75 2.62 14.01 14.71
N PRO A 76 1.59 13.20 15.04
CA PRO A 76 1.75 11.77 15.28
C PRO A 76 2.38 11.05 14.09
N ARG A 77 3.23 10.06 14.36
CA ARG A 77 3.74 9.17 13.30
C ARG A 77 2.57 8.40 12.71
N SER A 78 2.51 8.30 11.38
CA SER A 78 1.47 7.55 10.68
C SER A 78 2.08 6.52 9.75
N TRP A 79 1.40 5.39 9.60
CA TRP A 79 1.72 4.38 8.61
C TRP A 79 0.44 3.95 7.91
N LYS A 80 0.51 3.83 6.59
CA LYS A 80 -0.60 3.38 5.75
C LYS A 80 -0.08 2.26 4.86
N LYS A 81 -0.79 1.13 4.85
CA LYS A 81 -0.51 0.05 3.90
C LYS A 81 -0.78 0.56 2.48
N TRP A 82 0.19 0.41 1.60
CA TRP A 82 -0.03 0.63 0.17
C TRP A 82 -0.74 -0.58 -0.45
N PRO A 83 -1.72 -0.37 -1.34
CA PRO A 83 -2.32 -1.44 -2.11
C PRO A 83 -1.33 -2.13 -3.05
N ASP A 84 -1.46 -3.45 -3.17
CA ASP A 84 -0.81 -4.26 -4.20
C ASP A 84 -1.23 -3.84 -5.62
N ALA A 85 -0.38 -4.13 -6.61
CA ALA A 85 -0.61 -3.74 -8.00
C ALA A 85 -1.71 -4.60 -8.67
N PRO A 86 -2.59 -4.00 -9.49
CA PRO A 86 -3.55 -4.76 -10.30
C PRO A 86 -2.85 -5.74 -11.26
N LEU A 87 -3.47 -6.88 -11.51
CA LEU A 87 -2.94 -7.92 -12.41
C LEU A 87 -2.64 -7.38 -13.80
N GLY A 88 -3.48 -6.48 -14.34
CA GLY A 88 -3.24 -5.85 -15.64
C GLY A 88 -1.89 -5.11 -15.71
N VAL A 89 -1.55 -4.34 -14.67
CA VAL A 89 -0.29 -3.61 -14.56
C VAL A 89 0.90 -4.58 -14.53
N MET A 90 0.78 -5.64 -13.71
CA MET A 90 1.84 -6.66 -13.58
C MET A 90 2.09 -7.43 -14.89
N LEU A 91 1.03 -7.73 -15.64
CA LEU A 91 1.15 -8.41 -16.92
C LEU A 91 1.83 -7.53 -17.97
N VAL A 92 1.47 -6.25 -18.07
CA VAL A 92 2.12 -5.29 -18.97
C VAL A 92 3.62 -5.22 -18.68
N GLY A 93 4.02 -5.01 -17.43
CA GLY A 93 5.43 -4.95 -17.05
C GLY A 93 6.18 -6.27 -17.33
N ARG A 94 5.52 -7.43 -17.14
CA ARG A 94 6.11 -8.73 -17.44
C ARG A 94 6.33 -8.93 -18.95
N LEU A 95 5.38 -8.53 -19.79
CA LEU A 95 5.50 -8.63 -21.25
C LEU A 95 6.63 -7.72 -21.76
N GLN A 96 6.64 -6.45 -21.35
CA GLN A 96 7.70 -5.50 -21.70
C GLN A 96 9.09 -5.99 -21.27
N ARG A 97 9.19 -6.61 -20.08
CA ARG A 97 10.45 -7.20 -19.62
C ARG A 97 10.92 -8.36 -20.51
N ARG A 98 10.01 -9.20 -21.03
CA ARG A 98 10.38 -10.29 -21.94
C ARG A 98 10.88 -9.77 -23.28
N THR A 99 10.23 -8.75 -23.83
CA THR A 99 10.69 -8.05 -25.05
C THR A 99 12.08 -7.47 -24.85
N ARG A 100 12.32 -6.74 -23.75
CA ARG A 100 13.67 -6.20 -23.43
C ARG A 100 14.75 -7.27 -23.28
N LYS A 101 14.36 -8.49 -22.91
CA LYS A 101 15.28 -9.63 -22.78
C LYS A 101 15.44 -10.43 -24.09
N GLY A 102 14.84 -10.00 -25.20
CA GLY A 102 14.90 -10.70 -26.48
C GLY A 102 14.24 -12.09 -26.47
N MET A 103 13.39 -12.40 -25.47
CA MET A 103 12.81 -13.74 -25.32
C MET A 103 11.73 -14.06 -26.37
N THR A 104 11.19 -13.04 -27.03
CA THR A 104 10.04 -13.14 -27.92
C THR A 104 10.03 -11.96 -28.88
N ASP A 105 9.39 -12.14 -30.03
CA ASP A 105 9.11 -11.06 -31.00
C ASP A 105 8.44 -9.84 -30.34
N GLY A 106 8.99 -8.66 -30.64
CA GLY A 106 8.55 -7.38 -30.11
C GLY A 106 7.14 -7.00 -30.55
N GLU A 107 6.77 -7.27 -31.80
CA GLU A 107 5.46 -6.91 -32.35
C GLU A 107 4.34 -7.74 -31.69
N VAL A 108 4.53 -9.06 -31.63
CA VAL A 108 3.59 -9.98 -30.95
C VAL A 108 3.40 -9.60 -29.48
N MET A 109 4.44 -9.15 -28.79
CA MET A 109 4.32 -8.68 -27.41
C MET A 109 3.63 -7.33 -27.30
N ALA A 110 3.86 -6.41 -28.24
CA ALA A 110 3.19 -5.12 -28.28
C ALA A 110 1.68 -5.28 -28.41
N ASP A 111 1.21 -6.16 -29.29
CA ASP A 111 -0.22 -6.50 -29.43
C ASP A 111 -0.82 -7.06 -28.16
N ARG A 112 -0.08 -7.93 -27.45
CA ARG A 112 -0.50 -8.48 -26.17
C ARG A 112 -0.59 -7.40 -25.10
N VAL A 113 0.37 -6.47 -25.05
CA VAL A 113 0.35 -5.32 -24.14
C VAL A 113 -0.88 -4.45 -24.42
N ASN A 114 -1.13 -4.10 -25.68
CA ASN A 114 -2.28 -3.29 -26.09
C ASN A 114 -3.61 -3.96 -25.71
N ARG A 115 -3.72 -5.27 -25.91
CA ARG A 115 -4.90 -6.06 -25.49
C ARG A 115 -5.12 -6.03 -23.99
N VAL A 116 -4.06 -6.15 -23.18
CA VAL A 116 -4.17 -6.07 -21.72
C VAL A 116 -4.55 -4.67 -21.29
N ARG A 117 -3.92 -3.62 -21.83
CA ARG A 117 -4.24 -2.21 -21.54
C ARG A 117 -5.70 -1.90 -21.87
N GLY A 118 -6.18 -2.24 -23.06
CA GLY A 118 -7.57 -2.00 -23.46
C GLY A 118 -8.61 -2.70 -22.57
N ARG A 119 -8.30 -3.89 -22.05
CA ARG A 119 -9.21 -4.64 -21.16
C ARG A 119 -9.14 -4.20 -19.70
N SER A 120 -7.97 -3.74 -19.25
CA SER A 120 -7.71 -3.38 -17.85
C SER A 120 -7.91 -1.89 -17.56
N GLY A 121 -7.96 -1.05 -18.60
CA GLY A 121 -7.96 0.41 -18.44
C GLY A 121 -6.64 0.96 -17.91
N VAL A 122 -5.57 0.16 -17.90
CA VAL A 122 -4.22 0.61 -17.52
C VAL A 122 -3.74 1.58 -18.60
N ARG A 123 -3.59 2.85 -18.22
CA ARG A 123 -3.02 3.88 -19.10
C ARG A 123 -1.52 3.61 -19.29
N ALA A 124 -1.03 4.00 -20.48
CA ALA A 124 0.32 3.72 -20.94
C ALA A 124 1.38 4.42 -20.10
#